data_AF-A0A0C2FSG6-F1
#
_entry.id   AF-A0A0C2FSG6-F1
#
_cell.length_a   1.000
_cell.length_b   1.000
_cell.length_c   1.000
_cell.angle_alpha   90.00
_cell.angle_beta   90.00
_cell.angle_gamma   90.00
#
_symmetry.space_group_name_H-M   'P 1'
#
loop_
_entity.id
_entity.type
_entity.pdbx_description
1 polymer ?
#
loop_
_entity_poly.entity_id
_entity_poly.type
_entity_poly.pdbx_seq_one_letter_code
_entity_poly.pdbx_strand_id
1 'polypeptide(L)'
;MYGEHGNKTTEKHENTHGLHWAMAAVFIVGDMAGGGMIAMPNAVVNAGLIPGVIMISLCAACSGYTGLQLASNWTMMQKRWPKYRDNCRKPYGEMAYRANGPRMRSFIAFMICLTQFGFATVLILLAAKNMAILLHFFFNIKINYCWLILIVGFVVWPATMLKSPMHFW
;
A
#
# COMPACT_ATOMS: atom_id res chain seq x y z
N MET A 1 32.67 35.49 1.10
CA MET A 1 32.95 35.52 2.55
C MET A 1 31.67 35.92 3.26
N TYR A 2 30.99 34.92 3.85
CA TYR A 2 30.02 34.92 4.95
C TYR A 2 28.82 35.90 5.04
N GLY A 3 27.63 35.30 5.30
CA GLY A 3 26.40 35.88 5.86
C GLY A 3 25.35 36.21 4.78
N GLU A 4 24.15 35.64 4.73
CA GLU A 4 23.26 35.24 5.82
C GLU A 4 22.55 33.90 5.53
N HIS A 5 22.50 33.04 6.55
CA HIS A 5 21.57 31.92 6.62
C HIS A 5 20.15 32.48 6.75
N GLY A 6 19.53 32.78 5.61
CA GLY A 6 18.10 33.03 5.50
C GLY A 6 17.34 31.77 5.94
N ASN A 7 16.92 31.78 7.21
CA ASN A 7 16.01 30.83 7.81
C ASN A 7 14.70 30.86 7.02
N LYS A 8 14.62 30.06 5.95
CA LYS A 8 13.35 29.71 5.33
C LYS A 8 12.64 28.82 6.34
N THR A 9 11.91 29.45 7.26
CA THR A 9 10.78 28.85 7.95
C THR A 9 9.94 28.20 6.86
N THR A 10 10.19 26.91 6.67
CA THR A 10 9.43 26.08 5.76
C THR A 10 8.12 25.93 6.49
N GLU A 11 7.19 26.85 6.30
CA GLU A 11 5.84 26.76 6.87
C GLU A 11 5.34 25.36 6.53
N LYS A 12 5.36 24.51 7.55
CA LYS A 12 4.89 23.14 7.46
C LYS A 12 3.39 23.29 7.40
N HIS A 13 2.86 23.33 6.18
CA HIS A 13 1.44 23.51 5.94
C HIS A 13 0.74 22.28 6.50
N GLU A 14 0.21 22.41 7.71
CA GLU A 14 -0.54 21.39 8.40
C GLU A 14 -1.99 21.57 7.98
N ASN A 15 -2.53 20.60 7.24
CA ASN A 15 -3.96 20.63 6.94
C ASN A 15 -4.71 20.37 8.25
N THR A 16 -5.58 21.31 8.65
CA THR A 16 -6.46 21.19 9.82
C THR A 16 -7.42 19.99 9.72
N HIS A 17 -7.60 19.45 8.51
CA HIS A 17 -8.36 18.24 8.23
C HIS A 17 -7.46 17.19 7.56
N GLY A 18 -7.28 16.04 8.22
CA GLY A 18 -6.51 14.90 7.71
C GLY A 18 -6.20 13.89 8.81
N LEU A 19 -5.85 12.67 8.41
CA LEU A 19 -5.51 11.60 9.34
C LEU A 19 -4.22 11.92 10.12
N HIS A 20 -4.25 11.78 11.44
CA HIS A 20 -3.07 11.95 12.30
C HIS A 20 -1.92 11.03 11.84
N TRP A 21 -0.67 11.52 11.88
CA TRP A 21 0.50 10.80 11.35
C TRP A 21 0.69 9.39 11.94
N ALA A 22 0.37 9.22 13.23
CA ALA A 22 0.43 7.93 13.91
C ALA A 22 -0.59 6.92 13.36
N MET A 23 -1.83 7.35 13.13
CA MET A 23 -2.86 6.49 12.54
C MET A 23 -2.54 6.14 11.09
N ALA A 24 -1.99 7.08 10.33
CA ALA A 24 -1.49 6.83 8.98
C ALA A 24 -0.39 5.76 8.98
N ALA A 25 0.55 5.83 9.93
CA ALA A 25 1.60 4.82 10.07
C ALA A 25 1.02 3.43 10.40
N VAL A 26 0.06 3.35 11.32
CA VAL A 26 -0.59 2.09 11.68
C VAL A 26 -1.32 1.47 10.49
N PHE A 27 -2.06 2.24 9.69
CA PHE A 27 -2.71 1.71 8.49
C PHE A 27 -1.73 1.22 7.43
N ILE A 28 -0.62 1.95 7.22
CA ILE A 28 0.42 1.50 6.28
C ILE A 28 1.04 0.19 6.76
N VAL A 29 1.41 0.09 8.04
CA VAL A 29 1.97 -1.14 8.60
C VAL A 29 0.96 -2.29 8.54
N GLY A 30 -0.32 -2.01 8.82
CA GLY A 30 -1.39 -2.99 8.75
C GLY A 30 -1.63 -3.54 7.34
N ASP A 31 -1.61 -2.67 6.32
CA ASP A 31 -1.75 -3.08 4.92
C ASP A 31 -0.55 -3.91 4.43
N MET A 32 0.66 -3.54 4.87
CA MET A 32 1.88 -4.30 4.59
C MET A 32 1.95 -5.63 5.37
N ALA A 33 1.24 -5.73 6.50
CA ALA A 33 1.24 -6.90 7.38
C ALA A 33 0.35 -8.06 6.91
N GLY A 34 0.15 -8.19 5.59
CA GLY A 34 -0.69 -9.20 4.97
C GLY A 34 0.07 -10.45 4.48
N GLY A 35 -0.42 -11.01 3.37
CA GLY A 35 0.04 -12.30 2.82
C GLY A 35 1.54 -12.40 2.52
N GLY A 36 2.23 -11.28 2.31
CA GLY A 36 3.68 -11.24 2.13
C GLY A 36 4.45 -11.73 3.37
N MET A 37 4.03 -11.36 4.58
CA MET A 37 4.67 -11.80 5.81
C MET A 37 4.43 -13.29 6.10
N ILE A 38 3.30 -13.85 5.68
CA ILE A 38 2.99 -15.28 5.86
C ILE A 38 3.83 -16.15 4.91
N ALA A 39 4.14 -15.64 3.70
CA ALA A 39 4.96 -16.34 2.72
C ALA A 39 6.48 -16.22 2.99
N MET A 40 6.90 -15.16 3.70
CA MET A 40 8.32 -14.84 3.92
C MET A 40 9.10 -15.93 4.66
N PRO A 41 8.61 -16.57 5.75
CA PRO A 41 9.32 -17.65 6.42
C PRO A 41 9.61 -18.83 5.49
N ASN A 42 8.64 -19.24 4.67
CA ASN A 42 8.82 -20.31 3.71
C ASN A 42 9.86 -19.94 2.64
N ALA A 43 9.89 -18.68 2.19
CA ALA A 43 10.91 -18.21 1.26
C ALA A 43 12.32 -18.24 1.89
N VAL A 44 12.46 -17.84 3.16
CA VAL A 44 13.75 -17.86 3.88
C VAL A 44 14.24 -19.30 4.11
N VAL A 45 13.36 -20.22 4.49
CA VAL A 45 13.73 -21.64 4.66
C VAL A 45 14.21 -22.24 3.35
N ASN A 46 13.55 -21.91 2.23
CA ASN A 46 13.94 -22.41 0.91
C ASN A 46 15.23 -21.78 0.35
N ALA A 47 15.51 -20.51 0.66
CA ALA A 47 16.72 -19.82 0.22
C ALA A 47 17.93 -20.13 1.13
N GLY A 48 17.68 -20.46 2.40
CA GLY A 48 18.68 -20.51 3.47
C GLY A 48 18.63 -19.24 4.34
N LEU A 49 18.89 -19.40 5.64
CA LEU A 49 18.71 -18.33 6.63
C LEU A 49 19.63 -17.12 6.36
N ILE A 50 20.91 -17.37 6.10
CA ILE A 50 21.90 -16.31 5.82
C ILE A 50 21.54 -15.52 4.54
N PRO A 51 21.40 -16.15 3.36
CA PRO A 51 21.05 -15.42 2.14
C PRO A 51 19.64 -14.80 2.19
N GLY A 52 18.68 -15.45 2.86
CA GLY A 52 17.33 -14.94 3.05
C GLY A 52 17.29 -13.64 3.86
N VAL A 53 18.01 -13.57 4.99
CA VAL A 53 18.10 -12.36 5.82
C VAL A 53 18.79 -11.21 5.07
N ILE A 54 19.84 -11.49 4.30
CA ILE A 54 20.52 -10.48 3.48
C ILE A 54 19.56 -9.91 2.44
N MET A 55 18.83 -10.75 1.71
CA MET A 55 17.87 -10.30 0.70
C MET A 55 16.72 -9.49 1.30
N ILE A 56 16.17 -9.91 2.44
CA ILE A 56 15.12 -9.15 3.14
C ILE A 56 15.64 -7.76 3.53
N SER A 57 16.85 -7.69 4.09
CA SER A 57 17.45 -6.42 4.52
C SER A 57 17.68 -5.47 3.35
N LEU A 58 18.19 -5.98 2.21
CA LEU A 58 18.37 -5.20 1.00
C LEU A 58 17.04 -4.70 0.42
N CYS A 59 16.03 -5.57 0.33
CA CYS A 59 14.69 -5.21 -0.13
C CYS A 59 14.05 -4.14 0.76
N ALA A 60 14.23 -4.25 2.08
CA ALA A 60 13.74 -3.28 3.05
C ALA A 60 14.42 -1.91 2.86
N ALA A 61 15.75 -1.88 2.70
CA ALA A 61 16.50 -0.65 2.46
C ALA A 61 16.08 0.03 1.15
N CYS A 62 15.99 -0.73 0.04
CA CYS A 62 15.58 -0.22 -1.26
C CYS A 62 14.14 0.32 -1.26
N SER A 63 13.21 -0.40 -0.62
CA SER A 63 11.81 0.00 -0.50
C SER A 63 11.66 1.25 0.36
N GLY A 64 12.38 1.31 1.49
CA GLY A 64 12.44 2.49 2.36
C GLY A 64 12.97 3.72 1.63
N TYR A 65 14.09 3.57 0.90
CA TYR A 65 14.65 4.66 0.11
C TYR A 65 13.68 5.19 -0.95
N THR A 66 13.01 4.29 -1.67
CA THR A 66 12.02 4.67 -2.68
C THR A 66 10.80 5.37 -2.04
N GLY A 67 10.35 4.91 -0.87
CA GLY A 67 9.29 5.58 -0.10
C GLY A 67 9.66 7.00 0.32
N LEU A 68 10.90 7.22 0.79
CA LEU A 68 11.40 8.54 1.15
C LEU A 68 11.49 9.48 -0.07
N GLN A 69 12.02 8.97 -1.19
CA GLN A 69 12.10 9.74 -2.44
C GLN A 69 10.71 10.18 -2.92
N LEU A 70 9.73 9.29 -2.85
CA LEU A 70 8.36 9.58 -3.23
C LEU A 70 7.72 10.64 -2.31
N ALA A 71 7.90 10.50 -0.98
CA ALA A 71 7.39 11.47 -0.01
C ALA A 71 7.99 12.88 -0.23
N SER A 72 9.29 12.94 -0.54
CA SER A 72 9.98 14.18 -0.89
C SER A 72 9.42 14.80 -2.18
N ASN A 73 9.26 13.98 -3.23
CA ASN A 73 8.68 14.40 -4.51
C ASN A 73 7.25 14.94 -4.34
N TRP A 74 6.42 14.27 -3.52
CA TRP A 74 5.06 14.70 -3.20
C TRP A 74 5.05 16.04 -2.45
N THR A 75 5.94 16.20 -1.47
CA THR A 75 6.07 17.47 -0.71
C THR A 75 6.50 18.61 -1.63
N MET A 76 7.44 18.37 -2.55
CA MET A 76 7.85 19.34 -3.56
C MET A 76 6.68 19.73 -4.48
N MET A 77 5.88 18.75 -4.90
CA MET A 77 4.71 19.00 -5.76
C MET A 77 3.66 19.90 -5.07
N GLN A 78 3.35 19.63 -3.79
CA GLN A 78 2.41 20.44 -3.00
C GLN A 78 2.92 21.86 -2.72
N LYS A 79 4.23 22.05 -2.61
CA LYS A 79 4.85 23.38 -2.52
C LYS A 79 4.70 24.18 -3.82
N ARG A 80 4.89 23.52 -4.97
CA ARG A 80 4.87 24.18 -6.29
C ARG A 80 3.46 24.43 -6.84
N TRP A 81 2.48 23.58 -6.50
CA TRP A 81 1.10 23.73 -6.95
C TRP A 81 0.13 23.65 -5.75
N PRO A 82 -0.41 24.79 -5.27
CA PRO A 82 -1.27 24.81 -4.09
C PRO A 82 -2.60 24.06 -4.29
N LYS A 83 -3.03 23.84 -5.54
CA LYS A 83 -4.21 23.02 -5.91
C LYS A 83 -4.19 21.60 -5.33
N TYR A 84 -3.01 21.04 -5.04
CA TYR A 84 -2.85 19.69 -4.52
C TYR A 84 -2.67 19.63 -2.99
N ARG A 85 -2.78 20.78 -2.29
CA ARG A 85 -2.78 20.81 -0.82
C ARG A 85 -4.09 20.29 -0.24
N ASP A 86 -5.19 20.43 -0.98
CA ASP A 86 -6.48 19.81 -0.66
C ASP A 86 -6.51 18.33 -1.02
N ASN A 87 -7.52 17.61 -0.50
CA ASN A 87 -7.65 16.16 -0.61
C ASN A 87 -7.50 15.65 -2.06
N CYS A 88 -6.37 15.00 -2.35
CA CYS A 88 -6.08 14.40 -3.65
C CYS A 88 -6.27 12.89 -3.59
N ARG A 89 -7.34 12.38 -4.22
CA ARG A 89 -7.67 10.93 -4.21
C ARG A 89 -6.67 10.05 -4.97
N LYS A 90 -5.87 10.60 -5.89
CA LYS A 90 -4.95 9.85 -6.77
C LYS A 90 -3.57 10.52 -6.89
N PRO A 91 -2.76 10.54 -5.82
CA PRO A 91 -1.53 11.31 -5.76
C PRO A 91 -0.48 10.85 -6.79
N TYR A 92 -0.30 9.53 -6.95
CA TYR A 92 0.65 8.96 -7.91
C TYR A 92 0.37 9.35 -9.36
N GLY A 93 -0.90 9.33 -9.78
CA GLY A 93 -1.27 9.72 -11.14
C GLY A 93 -1.05 11.21 -11.41
N GLU A 94 -1.26 12.08 -10.42
CA GLU A 94 -1.00 13.51 -10.54
C GLU A 94 0.49 13.84 -10.55
N MET A 95 1.30 13.17 -9.72
CA MET A 95 2.77 13.25 -9.78
C MET A 95 3.28 12.85 -11.16
N ALA A 96 2.78 11.73 -11.69
CA ALA A 96 3.08 11.25 -13.04
C ALA A 96 2.72 12.26 -14.14
N TYR A 97 1.53 12.85 -14.01
CA TYR A 97 1.00 13.83 -14.95
C TYR A 97 1.87 15.08 -15.01
N ARG A 98 2.30 15.58 -13.84
CA ARG A 98 3.14 16.78 -13.74
C ARG A 98 4.59 16.51 -14.18
N ALA A 99 5.06 15.27 -14.10
CA ALA A 99 6.39 14.89 -14.53
C ALA A 99 6.50 14.69 -16.06
N ASN A 100 5.59 13.93 -16.68
CA ASN A 100 5.72 13.49 -18.08
C ASN A 100 4.39 13.52 -18.88
N GLY A 101 3.38 14.26 -18.39
CA GLY A 101 2.13 14.48 -19.10
C GLY A 101 1.09 13.34 -18.98
N PRO A 102 0.01 13.38 -19.79
CA PRO A 102 -1.16 12.51 -19.63
C PRO A 102 -0.90 11.03 -19.91
N ARG A 103 0.05 10.71 -20.80
CA ARG A 103 0.41 9.31 -21.10
C ARG A 103 0.99 8.61 -19.86
N MET A 104 1.91 9.27 -19.15
CA MET A 104 2.53 8.74 -17.95
C MET A 104 1.51 8.54 -16.82
N ARG A 105 0.54 9.45 -16.69
CA ARG A 105 -0.58 9.28 -15.74
C ARG A 105 -1.34 7.97 -15.95
N SER A 106 -1.69 7.66 -17.21
CA SER A 106 -2.42 6.44 -17.52
C SER A 106 -1.56 5.19 -17.29
N PHE A 107 -0.27 5.25 -17.63
CA PHE A 107 0.66 4.16 -17.41
C PHE A 107 0.81 3.80 -15.92
N ILE A 108 1.05 4.81 -15.06
CA ILE A 108 1.16 4.58 -13.61
C ILE A 108 -0.18 4.11 -13.03
N ALA A 109 -1.31 4.65 -13.49
CA ALA A 109 -2.63 4.18 -13.05
C ALA A 109 -2.86 2.71 -13.40
N PHE A 110 -2.44 2.26 -14.59
CA PHE A 110 -2.50 0.86 -14.99
C PHE A 110 -1.61 -0.03 -14.12
N MET A 111 -0.36 0.37 -13.87
CA MET A 111 0.56 -0.36 -13.00
C MET A 111 0.02 -0.51 -11.58
N ILE A 112 -0.52 0.56 -10.99
CA ILE A 112 -1.14 0.50 -9.65
C ILE A 112 -2.34 -0.45 -9.66
N CYS A 113 -3.18 -0.40 -10.70
CA CYS A 113 -4.32 -1.30 -10.82
C CYS A 113 -3.87 -2.76 -10.87
N LEU A 114 -2.83 -3.05 -11.65
CA LEU A 114 -2.26 -4.39 -11.77
C LEU A 114 -1.71 -4.90 -10.43
N THR A 115 -0.96 -4.06 -9.69
CA THR A 115 -0.46 -4.42 -8.36
C THR A 115 -1.59 -4.70 -7.38
N GLN A 116 -2.65 -3.87 -7.39
CA GLN A 116 -3.76 -4.09 -6.46
C GLN A 116 -4.62 -5.29 -6.81
N PHE A 117 -4.80 -5.58 -8.09
CA PHE A 117 -5.41 -6.84 -8.52
C PHE A 117 -4.61 -8.06 -8.01
N GLY A 118 -3.28 -8.01 -8.13
CA GLY A 118 -2.40 -9.05 -7.61
C GLY A 118 -2.53 -9.23 -6.09
N PHE A 119 -2.48 -8.13 -5.35
CA PHE A 119 -2.62 -8.15 -3.89
C PHE A 119 -3.97 -8.73 -3.45
N ALA A 120 -5.08 -8.25 -4.04
CA ALA A 120 -6.42 -8.76 -3.76
C ALA A 120 -6.53 -10.26 -4.04
N THR A 121 -5.97 -10.72 -5.16
CA THR A 121 -5.99 -12.15 -5.53
C THR A 121 -5.27 -13.01 -4.49
N VAL A 122 -4.08 -12.60 -4.05
CA VAL A 122 -3.30 -13.34 -3.04
C VAL A 122 -4.01 -13.37 -1.69
N LEU A 123 -4.61 -12.25 -1.26
CA LEU A 123 -5.35 -12.20 0.00
C LEU A 123 -6.61 -13.06 -0.03
N ILE A 124 -7.36 -13.07 -1.14
CA ILE A 124 -8.53 -13.94 -1.30
C ILE A 124 -8.11 -15.41 -1.27
N LEU A 125 -7.01 -15.78 -1.94
CA LEU A 125 -6.48 -17.14 -1.92
C LEU A 125 -6.10 -17.58 -0.50
N LEU A 126 -5.44 -16.71 0.26
CA LEU A 126 -5.07 -16.97 1.65
C LEU A 126 -6.33 -17.12 2.54
N ALA A 127 -7.30 -16.23 2.40
CA ALA A 127 -8.55 -16.29 3.14
C ALA A 127 -9.33 -17.57 2.84
N ALA A 128 -9.43 -17.96 1.56
CA ALA A 128 -10.11 -19.18 1.16
C ALA A 128 -9.42 -20.45 1.72
N LYS A 129 -8.07 -20.49 1.72
CA LYS A 129 -7.32 -21.59 2.34
C LYS A 129 -7.60 -21.69 3.84
N ASN A 130 -7.55 -20.57 4.55
CA ASN A 130 -7.81 -20.54 5.99
C ASN A 130 -9.25 -20.97 6.30
N MET A 131 -10.24 -20.51 5.53
CA MET A 131 -11.64 -20.91 5.69
C MET A 131 -11.88 -22.39 5.41
N ALA A 132 -11.25 -22.96 4.38
CA ALA A 132 -11.39 -24.38 4.06
C ALA A 132 -10.87 -25.28 5.20
N ILE A 133 -9.74 -24.92 5.81
CA ILE A 133 -9.18 -25.63 6.96
C ILE A 133 -10.14 -25.57 8.16
N LEU A 134 -10.68 -24.38 8.45
CA LEU A 134 -11.64 -24.20 9.54
C LEU A 134 -12.94 -24.99 9.32
N LEU A 135 -13.48 -24.96 8.10
CA LEU A 135 -14.73 -25.66 7.77
C LEU A 135 -14.56 -27.18 7.85
N HIS A 136 -13.42 -27.71 7.40
CA HIS A 136 -13.11 -29.13 7.52
C HIS A 136 -13.03 -29.57 9.00
N PHE A 137 -12.45 -28.73 9.86
CA PHE A 137 -12.31 -29.02 11.29
C PHE A 137 -13.66 -29.01 12.03
N PHE A 138 -14.53 -28.03 11.76
CA PHE A 138 -15.80 -27.89 12.50
C PHE A 138 -16.97 -28.69 11.93
N PHE A 139 -17.07 -28.82 10.60
CA PHE A 139 -18.28 -29.35 9.95
C PHE A 139 -18.04 -30.63 9.13
N ASN A 140 -16.79 -31.07 8.94
CA ASN A 140 -16.42 -32.23 8.09
C ASN A 140 -16.94 -32.12 6.63
N ILE A 141 -17.34 -30.93 6.18
CA ILE A 141 -17.88 -30.70 4.82
C ILE A 141 -16.71 -30.49 3.86
N LYS A 142 -16.64 -31.31 2.81
CA LYS A 142 -15.66 -31.18 1.72
C LYS A 142 -16.20 -30.25 0.62
N ILE A 143 -15.97 -28.95 0.76
CA ILE A 143 -16.25 -27.99 -0.32
C ILE A 143 -15.02 -27.82 -1.20
N ASN A 144 -15.22 -27.77 -2.53
CA ASN A 144 -14.15 -27.52 -3.49
C ASN A 144 -13.58 -26.10 -3.32
N TYR A 145 -12.25 -26.00 -3.19
CA TYR A 145 -11.52 -24.73 -2.99
C TYR A 145 -11.85 -23.66 -4.05
N CYS A 146 -12.05 -24.06 -5.31
CA CYS A 146 -12.38 -23.15 -6.41
C CYS A 146 -13.71 -22.42 -6.20
N TRP A 147 -14.71 -23.12 -5.65
CA TRP A 147 -16.01 -22.52 -5.34
C TRP A 147 -15.94 -21.59 -4.13
N LEU A 148 -15.11 -21.96 -3.14
CA LEU A 148 -14.93 -21.19 -1.92
C LEU A 148 -14.27 -19.83 -2.20
N ILE A 149 -13.32 -19.77 -3.13
CA ILE A 149 -12.70 -18.52 -3.60
C ILE A 149 -13.74 -17.57 -4.21
N LEU A 150 -14.65 -18.08 -5.05
CA LEU A 150 -15.69 -17.27 -5.68
C LEU A 150 -16.71 -16.74 -4.66
N ILE A 151 -17.12 -17.58 -3.72
CA ILE A 151 -18.07 -17.20 -2.65
C ILE A 151 -17.46 -16.10 -1.77
N VAL A 152 -16.22 -16.28 -1.32
CA VAL A 152 -15.51 -15.29 -0.50
C VAL A 152 -15.33 -13.98 -1.25
N GLY A 153 -14.94 -14.04 -2.52
CA GLY A 153 -14.85 -12.86 -3.38
C GLY A 153 -16.19 -12.12 -3.48
N PHE A 154 -17.30 -12.84 -3.67
CA PHE A 154 -18.64 -12.25 -3.78
C PHE A 154 -19.13 -11.66 -2.45
N VAL A 155 -18.77 -12.24 -1.30
CA VAL A 155 -19.11 -11.70 0.02
C VAL A 155 -18.28 -10.48 0.37
N VAL A 156 -17.00 -10.46 -0.01
CA VAL A 156 -16.10 -9.31 0.24
C VAL A 156 -16.43 -8.15 -0.70
N TRP A 157 -16.92 -8.42 -1.91
CA TRP A 157 -17.29 -7.41 -2.90
C TRP A 157 -18.26 -6.30 -2.40
N PRO A 158 -19.40 -6.60 -1.75
CA PRO A 158 -20.26 -5.56 -1.20
C PRO A 158 -19.60 -4.83 -0.02
N ALA A 159 -18.73 -5.49 0.75
CA ALA A 159 -18.00 -4.87 1.84
C ALA A 159 -16.94 -3.88 1.34
N THR A 160 -16.29 -4.14 0.20
CA THR A 160 -15.31 -3.20 -0.39
C THR A 160 -15.96 -2.00 -1.07
N MET A 161 -17.25 -2.08 -1.39
CA MET A 161 -18.04 -0.95 -1.88
C MET A 161 -18.41 0.06 -0.77
N LEU A 162 -18.27 -0.29 0.52
CA LEU A 162 -18.39 0.69 1.59
C LEU A 162 -17.29 1.75 1.42
N LYS A 163 -17.73 3.00 1.30
CA LYS A 163 -16.89 4.17 1.03
C LYS A 163 -15.75 4.23 2.05
N SER A 164 -14.52 4.34 1.53
CA SER A 164 -13.26 4.39 2.30
C SER A 164 -13.39 5.27 3.56
N PRO A 165 -12.83 4.84 4.70
CA PRO A 165 -12.91 5.50 6.01
C PRO A 165 -12.18 6.86 6.10
N MET A 166 -12.26 7.71 5.07
CA MET A 166 -11.74 9.10 5.08
C MET A 166 -12.51 10.02 6.05
N HIS A 167 -13.45 9.49 6.84
CA HIS A 167 -14.24 10.21 7.84
C HIS A 167 -14.05 9.72 9.28
N PHE A 168 -13.11 8.79 9.52
CA PHE A 168 -12.79 8.41 10.89
C PHE A 168 -11.71 9.36 11.43
N TRP A 169 -12.20 10.46 12.03
CA TRP A 169 -11.50 11.57 12.70
C TRP A 169 -10.67 12.50 11.81
#